data_AF-A0A2D6ZU59-F1
#
_entry.id   AF-A0A2D6ZU59-F1
#
_cell.length_a   1.000
_cell.length_b   1.000
_cell.length_c   1.000
_cell.angle_alpha   90.00
_cell.angle_beta   90.00
_cell.angle_gamma   90.00
#
_symmetry.space_group_name_H-M   'P 1'
#
loop_
_entity.id
_entity.type
_entity.pdbx_description
1 polymer ?
#
loop_
_entity_poly.entity_id
_entity_poly.type
_entity_poly.pdbx_seq_one_letter_code
_entity_poly.pdbx_strand_id
1 'polypeptide(L)'
;MKFKKIKASKRVKSVAFAILMSFVTSSIVSSIVVINTQKLSDFYTFWLPSVFRAWPIVFILILIFVPVLNKLLDLFLDVNDKENNK
;
A
#
# COMPACT_ATOMS: atom_id res chain seq x y z
N MET A 1 -22.26 -2.83 16.62
CA MET A 1 -22.23 -2.92 15.14
C MET A 1 -21.49 -4.21 14.77
N LYS A 2 -22.20 -5.30 14.42
CA LYS A 2 -21.58 -6.61 14.12
C LYS A 2 -21.01 -6.57 12.70
N PHE A 3 -19.69 -6.47 12.57
CA PHE A 3 -19.02 -6.60 11.28
C PHE A 3 -19.17 -8.03 10.77
N LYS A 4 -20.02 -8.22 9.77
CA LYS A 4 -20.26 -9.49 9.10
C LYS A 4 -18.96 -9.91 8.42
N LYS A 5 -18.24 -10.89 8.98
CA LYS A 5 -17.01 -11.44 8.38
C LYS A 5 -17.39 -12.15 7.08
N ILE A 6 -17.21 -11.45 5.96
CA ILE A 6 -17.36 -12.05 4.63
C ILE A 6 -16.24 -13.07 4.48
N LYS A 7 -16.59 -14.31 4.10
CA LYS A 7 -15.66 -15.40 3.82
C LYS A 7 -14.94 -15.09 2.49
N ALA A 8 -14.01 -14.14 2.52
CA ALA A 8 -13.24 -13.73 1.36
C ALA A 8 -12.02 -14.64 1.19
N SER A 9 -11.80 -15.12 -0.04
CA SER A 9 -10.60 -15.89 -0.40
C SER A 9 -9.32 -15.12 -0.06
N LYS A 10 -8.23 -15.80 0.33
CA LYS A 10 -6.93 -15.17 0.69
C LYS A 10 -6.48 -14.12 -0.34
N ARG A 11 -6.73 -14.40 -1.64
CA ARG A 11 -6.41 -13.48 -2.74
C ARG A 11 -7.24 -12.19 -2.70
N VAL A 12 -8.54 -12.27 -2.42
CA VAL A 12 -9.43 -11.10 -2.31
C VAL A 12 -9.05 -10.23 -1.12
N LYS A 13 -8.69 -10.83 0.03
CA LYS A 13 -8.16 -10.09 1.18
C LYS A 13 -6.86 -9.37 0.85
N SER A 14 -5.96 -10.03 0.11
CA SER A 14 -4.69 -9.43 -0.31
C SER A 14 -4.89 -8.28 -1.31
N VAL A 15 -5.78 -8.42 -2.28
CA VAL A 15 -6.13 -7.34 -3.22
C VAL A 15 -6.81 -6.18 -2.49
N ALA A 16 -7.77 -6.44 -1.62
CA ALA A 16 -8.42 -5.39 -0.83
C ALA A 16 -7.42 -4.66 0.08
N PHE A 17 -6.47 -5.40 0.67
CA PHE A 17 -5.37 -4.81 1.42
C PHE A 17 -4.49 -3.93 0.54
N ALA A 18 -4.10 -4.42 -0.64
CA ALA A 18 -3.30 -3.64 -1.61
C ALA A 18 -4.04 -2.37 -2.06
N ILE A 19 -5.35 -2.43 -2.33
CA ILE A 19 -6.17 -1.27 -2.67
C ILE A 19 -6.16 -0.26 -1.52
N LEU A 20 -6.46 -0.70 -0.29
CA LEU A 20 -6.52 0.19 0.87
C LEU A 20 -5.16 0.83 1.16
N MET A 21 -4.09 0.03 1.11
CA MET A 21 -2.71 0.47 1.32
C MET A 21 -2.29 1.47 0.23
N SER A 22 -2.60 1.19 -1.04
CA SER A 22 -2.30 2.10 -2.15
C SER A 22 -2.98 3.46 -2.00
N PHE A 23 -4.23 3.46 -1.52
CA PHE A 23 -5.00 4.67 -1.30
C PHE A 23 -4.43 5.51 -0.16
N VAL A 24 -4.12 4.86 0.97
CA VAL A 24 -3.51 5.53 2.13
C VAL A 24 -2.11 6.04 1.79
N THR A 25 -1.28 5.26 1.10
CA THR A 25 0.07 5.67 0.69
C THR A 25 0.01 6.85 -0.26
N SER A 26 -0.82 6.79 -1.31
CA SER A 26 -0.98 7.90 -2.26
C SER A 26 -1.47 9.17 -1.56
N SER A 27 -2.45 9.03 -0.66
CA SER A 27 -2.96 10.17 0.14
C SER A 27 -1.88 10.80 1.01
N ILE A 28 -1.10 9.99 1.73
CA ILE A 28 -0.04 10.49 2.62
C ILE A 28 1.09 11.15 1.81
N VAL A 29 1.59 10.47 0.77
CA VAL A 29 2.67 11.00 -0.07
C VAL A 29 2.23 12.30 -0.73
N SER A 30 1.03 12.35 -1.30
CA SER A 30 0.45 13.57 -1.86
C SER A 30 0.31 14.67 -0.81
N SER A 31 -0.20 14.36 0.39
CA SER A 31 -0.32 15.34 1.48
C SER A 31 1.03 15.94 1.86
N ILE A 32 2.05 15.11 2.03
CA ILE A 32 3.40 15.55 2.38
C ILE A 32 3.96 16.46 1.29
N VAL A 33 3.83 16.06 0.01
CA VAL A 33 4.32 16.87 -1.13
C VAL A 33 3.62 18.23 -1.19
N VAL A 34 2.29 18.28 -1.02
CA VAL A 34 1.55 19.55 -1.08
C VAL A 34 1.87 20.44 0.12
N ILE A 35 1.99 19.89 1.34
CA ILE A 35 2.40 20.66 2.54
C ILE A 35 3.79 21.26 2.35
N ASN A 36 4.71 20.52 1.72
CA ASN A 36 6.11 20.95 1.59
C ASN A 36 6.34 21.92 0.42
N THR A 37 5.43 21.95 -0.56
CA THR A 37 5.63 22.70 -1.82
C THR A 37 4.66 23.88 -1.99
N GLN A 38 3.50 23.89 -1.32
CA GLN A 38 2.42 24.87 -1.54
C GLN A 38 1.96 25.53 -0.24
N LYS A 39 1.35 26.71 -0.36
CA LYS A 39 0.67 27.37 0.77
C LYS A 39 -0.56 26.56 1.18
N LEU A 40 -0.80 26.45 2.49
CA LEU A 40 -1.93 25.70 3.05
C LEU A 40 -3.31 26.16 2.54
N SER A 41 -3.40 27.40 2.02
CA SER A 41 -4.62 27.95 1.42
C SER A 41 -5.14 27.13 0.24
N ASP A 42 -4.24 26.53 -0.55
CA ASP A 42 -4.59 25.80 -1.78
C ASP A 42 -4.40 24.28 -1.64
N PHE A 43 -4.25 23.81 -0.39
CA PHE A 43 -3.93 22.42 -0.10
C PHE A 43 -4.90 21.45 -0.79
N TYR A 44 -6.22 21.63 -0.60
CA TYR A 44 -7.22 20.75 -1.21
C TYR A 44 -7.25 20.81 -2.74
N THR A 45 -6.98 21.98 -3.32
CA THR A 45 -6.98 22.22 -4.77
C THR A 45 -5.89 21.40 -5.47
N PHE A 46 -4.72 21.28 -4.84
CA PHE A 46 -3.58 20.52 -5.40
C PHE A 46 -3.50 19.08 -4.88
N TRP A 47 -3.97 18.82 -3.66
CA TRP A 47 -3.91 17.50 -3.03
C TRP A 47 -4.79 16.49 -3.74
N LEU A 48 -6.07 16.81 -3.97
CA LEU A 48 -7.03 15.88 -4.55
C LEU A 48 -6.60 15.39 -5.96
N PRO A 49 -6.24 16.27 -6.92
CA PRO A 49 -5.76 15.80 -8.23
C PRO A 49 -4.43 15.06 -8.13
N SER A 50 -3.54 15.44 -7.20
CA SER A 50 -2.27 14.73 -7.00
C SER A 50 -2.48 13.31 -6.47
N VAL A 51 -3.42 13.11 -5.52
CA VAL A 51 -3.82 11.78 -5.05
C VAL A 51 -4.40 10.95 -6.19
N PHE A 52 -5.32 11.51 -6.97
CA PHE A 52 -5.94 10.80 -8.09
C PHE A 52 -4.94 10.42 -9.18
N ARG A 53 -3.89 11.24 -9.40
CA ARG A 53 -2.84 10.94 -10.39
C ARG A 53 -1.86 9.89 -9.86
N ALA A 54 -1.47 9.99 -8.59
CA ALA A 54 -0.53 9.06 -7.97
C ALA A 54 -1.17 7.69 -7.64
N TRP A 55 -2.47 7.64 -7.34
CA TRP A 55 -3.16 6.43 -6.91
C TRP A 55 -3.08 5.26 -7.92
N PRO A 56 -3.39 5.40 -9.22
CA PRO A 56 -3.27 4.29 -10.17
C PRO A 56 -1.82 3.82 -10.34
N ILE A 57 -0.87 4.75 -10.26
CA ILE A 57 0.57 4.46 -10.36
C ILE A 57 1.01 3.61 -9.17
N VAL A 58 0.70 4.06 -7.95
CA VAL A 58 1.03 3.35 -6.71
C VAL A 58 0.32 2.00 -6.65
N PHE A 59 -0.93 1.91 -7.12
CA PHE A 59 -1.67 0.64 -7.17
C PHE A 59 -0.99 -0.38 -8.09
N ILE A 60 -0.63 0.01 -9.31
CA ILE A 60 0.12 -0.85 -10.25
C ILE A 60 1.48 -1.23 -9.65
N LEU A 61 2.19 -0.27 -9.04
CA LEU A 61 3.46 -0.55 -8.37
C LEU A 61 3.28 -1.59 -7.27
N ILE A 62 2.29 -1.47 -6.38
CA ILE A 62 2.10 -2.43 -5.28
C ILE A 62 1.79 -3.84 -5.83
N LEU A 63 0.99 -3.97 -6.89
CA LEU A 63 0.73 -5.26 -7.51
C LEU A 63 2.00 -5.94 -8.04
N ILE A 64 2.96 -5.16 -8.55
CA ILE A 64 4.24 -5.67 -9.07
C ILE A 64 5.27 -5.83 -7.94
N PHE A 65 5.38 -4.85 -7.05
CA PHE A 65 6.38 -4.82 -6.00
C PHE A 65 6.08 -5.80 -4.87
N VAL A 66 4.83 -6.08 -4.51
CA VAL A 66 4.54 -7.06 -3.46
C VAL A 66 5.14 -8.44 -3.75
N PRO A 67 4.93 -9.07 -4.94
CA PRO A 67 5.56 -10.36 -5.23
C PRO A 67 7.07 -10.24 -5.44
N VAL A 68 7.56 -9.12 -5.97
CA VAL A 68 9.01 -8.88 -6.14
C VAL A 68 9.71 -8.75 -4.79
N LEU A 69 9.14 -7.98 -3.87
CA LEU A 69 9.66 -7.82 -2.51
C LEU A 69 9.60 -9.12 -1.74
N ASN A 70 8.52 -9.90 -1.85
CA ASN A 70 8.49 -11.24 -1.25
C ASN A 70 9.58 -12.14 -1.81
N LYS A 71 9.80 -12.16 -3.14
CA LYS A 71 10.91 -12.93 -3.73
C LYS A 71 12.29 -12.42 -3.31
N LEU A 72 12.45 -11.11 -3.16
CA LEU A 72 13.71 -10.50 -2.76
C LEU A 72 13.99 -10.77 -1.28
N LEU A 73 12.96 -10.73 -0.44
CA LEU A 73 13.01 -11.15 0.96
C LEU A 73 13.34 -12.63 1.06
N ASP A 74 12.71 -13.51 0.29
CA ASP A 74 13.04 -14.95 0.28
C ASP A 74 14.48 -15.23 -0.22
N LEU A 75 15.05 -14.33 -1.04
CA LEU A 75 16.43 -14.44 -1.53
C LEU A 75 17.45 -13.92 -0.51
N PHE A 76 17.12 -12.85 0.22
CA PHE A 76 18.01 -12.22 1.21
C PHE A 76 17.87 -12.80 2.62
N LEU A 77 16.68 -13.27 2.96
CA LEU A 77 16.35 -13.93 4.21
C LEU A 77 16.14 -15.40 3.90
N ASP A 78 17.20 -16.18 4.06
CA ASP A 78 17.09 -17.63 4.17
C ASP A 78 16.30 -17.88 5.47
N VAL A 79 15.00 -18.15 5.36
CA VAL A 79 14.19 -18.58 6.51
C VAL A 79 14.68 -19.97 6.87
N ASN A 80 15.77 -20.01 7.62
CA ASN A 80 16.29 -21.22 8.24
C ASN A 80 15.39 -21.54 9.44
N ASP A 81 14.15 -21.95 9.17
CA ASP A 81 13.21 -22.54 10.14
C ASP A 81 13.69 -23.96 10.53
N LYS A 82 14.97 -24.08 10.92
CA LYS A 82 15.59 -25.27 11.49
C LYS A 82 16.12 -24.99 12.91
N GLU A 83 15.32 -24.34 13.73
CA GLU A 83 15.47 -24.25 15.19
C GLU A 83 14.04 -24.03 15.72
N ASN A 84 13.33 -24.91 16.41
CA ASN A 84 13.71 -25.93 17.37
C ASN A 84 12.61 -27.00 17.41
N ASN A 85 12.86 -28.19 16.86
CA ASN A 85 12.26 -29.42 17.36
C ASN A 85 13.41 -30.24 17.94
N LYS A 86 13.76 -29.96 19.20
CA LYS A 86 14.52 -30.88 20.03
C LYS A 86 14.07 -30.77 21.47
#